data_AF-A0A140NV96-F1
#
_entry.id   AF-A0A140NV96-F1
#
_cell.length_a   1.000
_cell.length_b   1.000
_cell.length_c   1.000
_cell.angle_alpha   90.00
_cell.angle_beta   90.00
_cell.angle_gamma   90.00
#
_symmetry.space_group_name_H-M   'P 1'
#
loop_
_entity.id
_entity.type
_entity.pdbx_description
1 polymer ?
#
loop_
_entity_poly.entity_id
_entity_poly.type
_entity_poly.pdbx_seq_one_letter_code
_entity_poly.pdbx_strand_id
1 'polypeptide(L)' 'MKIIATSVFTLMAMMLTGCLRVEVATPDKPININMNVKIEHEILIKADKQVEDLLKENSDLFGKVEAQ' A
#
# COMPACT_ATOMS: atom_id res chain seq x y z
N MET A 1 1.76 61.48 16.79
CA MET A 1 1.08 60.40 16.04
C MET A 1 1.96 59.74 14.98
N LYS A 2 2.66 60.48 14.09
CA LYS A 2 3.48 59.88 13.01
C LYS A 2 4.61 58.94 13.49
N ILE A 3 5.26 59.25 14.63
CA ILE A 3 6.38 58.45 15.18
C ILE A 3 5.90 57.13 15.83
N ILE A 4 4.67 57.12 16.35
CA ILE A 4 4.06 55.93 16.95
C ILE A 4 3.66 54.95 15.85
N ALA A 5 3.11 55.45 14.74
CA ALA A 5 2.74 54.63 13.59
C ALA A 5 3.97 53.96 12.94
N THR A 6 5.11 54.66 12.85
CA THR A 6 6.34 54.10 12.28
C THR A 6 7.01 53.06 13.19
N SER A 7 6.99 53.21 14.52
CA SER A 7 7.57 52.18 15.40
C SER A 7 6.74 50.89 15.43
N VAL A 8 5.41 50.99 15.38
CA VAL A 8 4.50 49.84 15.32
C VAL A 8 4.68 49.06 14.01
N PHE A 9 4.86 49.75 12.89
CA PHE A 9 5.10 49.11 11.60
C PHE A 9 6.44 48.35 11.56
N THR A 10 7.47 48.88 12.22
CA THR A 10 8.79 48.26 12.29
C THR A 10 8.78 47.00 13.17
N LEU A 11 8.04 47.03 14.27
CA LEU A 11 7.87 45.87 15.16
C LEU A 11 7.09 44.73 14.49
N MET A 12 6.06 45.07 13.69
CA MET A 12 5.28 44.11 12.92
C MET A 12 6.13 43.41 11.85
N ALA A 13 7.05 44.14 11.20
CA ALA A 13 7.94 43.58 10.19
C ALA A 13 8.93 42.55 10.76
N MET A 14 9.36 42.71 12.02
CA MET A 14 10.26 41.77 12.70
C MET A 14 9.59 40.44 13.05
N MET A 15 8.26 40.41 13.21
CA MET A 15 7.53 39.17 13.51
C MET A 15 7.37 38.26 12.27
N LEU A 16 7.60 38.78 11.06
CA LEU A 16 7.42 38.04 9.80
C LEU A 16 8.69 37.30 9.32
N THR A 17 9.84 37.42 10.00
CA THR A 17 11.11 36.80 9.58
C THR A 17 11.34 35.39 10.16
N GLY A 18 10.30 34.73 10.67
CA GLY A 18 10.41 33.38 11.22
C GLY A 18 10.65 32.32 10.14
N CYS A 19 11.91 32.04 9.82
CA CYS A 19 12.28 30.87 9.03
C CYS A 19 12.28 29.62 9.92
N LEU A 20 11.22 28.83 9.87
CA LEU A 20 11.16 27.53 10.53
C LEU A 20 11.82 26.49 9.62
N ARG A 21 12.95 25.92 10.06
CA ARG A 21 13.56 24.76 9.40
C ARG A 21 12.72 23.53 9.74
N VAL A 22 12.01 23.02 8.75
CA VAL A 22 11.29 21.75 8.85
C VAL A 22 12.27 20.63 8.51
N GLU A 23 12.75 19.94 9.53
CA GLU A 23 13.56 18.74 9.35
C GLU A 23 12.64 17.53 9.27
N VAL A 24 12.67 16.83 8.13
CA VAL A 24 11.99 15.55 7.97
C VAL A 24 12.94 14.49 8.49
N ALA A 25 12.78 14.11 9.77
CA ALA A 25 13.51 12.99 10.34
C ALA A 25 13.02 11.69 9.70
N THR A 26 13.84 11.11 8.82
CA THR A 26 13.63 9.74 8.33
C THR A 26 14.10 8.80 9.43
N PRO A 27 13.32 7.77 9.81
CA PRO A 27 13.71 6.87 10.91
C PRO A 27 15.05 6.18 10.60
N ASP A 28 15.99 6.27 11.53
CA ASP A 28 17.36 5.71 11.40
C ASP A 28 17.39 4.18 11.28
N LYS A 29 16.30 3.53 11.67
CA LYS A 29 16.18 2.08 11.71
C LYS A 29 15.11 1.63 10.71
N PRO A 30 15.38 0.56 9.95
CA PRO A 30 14.39 0.01 9.03
C PRO A 30 13.14 -0.48 9.78
N ILE A 31 11.97 -0.26 9.19
CA ILE A 31 10.69 -0.74 9.70
C ILE A 31 10.66 -2.26 9.57
N ASN A 32 10.55 -2.98 10.68
CA ASN A 32 10.42 -4.43 10.68
C ASN A 32 8.95 -4.84 10.62
N ILE A 33 8.48 -5.27 9.45
CA ILE A 33 7.12 -5.79 9.26
C ILE A 33 7.16 -7.31 9.38
N ASN A 34 6.89 -7.81 10.59
CA ASN A 34 6.77 -9.24 10.86
C ASN A 34 5.30 -9.68 10.71
N MET A 35 4.95 -10.21 9.54
CA MET A 35 3.60 -10.74 9.28
C MET A 35 3.59 -12.25 9.28
N ASN A 36 2.68 -12.85 10.05
CA ASN A 36 2.37 -14.27 9.98
C ASN A 36 1.09 -14.47 9.16
N VAL A 37 1.24 -14.64 7.85
CA VAL A 37 0.14 -14.90 6.92
C VAL A 37 0.05 -16.40 6.64
N LYS A 38 -1.10 -17.01 6.95
CA LYS A 38 -1.44 -18.37 6.52
C LYS A 38 -2.44 -18.26 5.37
N ILE A 39 -2.03 -18.66 4.18
CA ILE A 39 -2.87 -18.64 2.98
C ILE A 39 -3.29 -20.08 2.69
N GLU A 40 -4.55 -20.40 2.97
CA GLU A 40 -5.16 -21.69 2.61
C GLU A 40 -6.02 -21.47 1.37
N HIS A 41 -5.60 -22.04 0.24
CA HIS A 41 -6.40 -22.11 -0.98
C HIS A 41 -6.85 -23.56 -1.20
N GLU A 42 -8.12 -23.84 -0.93
CA GLU A 42 -8.75 -25.09 -1.32
C GLU A 42 -9.54 -24.85 -2.62
N ILE A 43 -9.04 -25.40 -3.73
CA ILE A 43 -9.77 -25.38 -5.00
C ILE A 43 -10.55 -26.69 -5.09
N LEU A 44 -11.81 -26.68 -4.67
CA LEU A 44 -12.74 -27.78 -4.91
C LEU A 44 -13.25 -27.68 -6.36
N ILE A 45 -12.57 -28.34 -7.29
CA ILE A 45 -13.04 -28.47 -8.68
C ILE A 45 -14.15 -29.54 -8.70
N LYS A 46 -15.42 -29.11 -8.61
CA LYS A 46 -16.53 -29.93 -9.09
C LYS A 46 -16.67 -29.68 -10.59
N ALA A 47 -16.15 -30.59 -11.40
CA ALA A 47 -16.25 -30.50 -12.84
C ALA A 47 -17.72 -30.64 -13.26
N ASP A 48 -18.19 -29.67 -14.03
CA ASP A 48 -19.45 -29.80 -14.76
C ASP A 48 -19.25 -30.83 -15.89
N LYS A 49 -20.29 -31.57 -16.30
CA LYS A 49 -20.12 -32.71 -17.23
C LYS A 49 -19.39 -32.33 -18.54
N GLN A 50 -19.62 -31.11 -19.02
CA GLN A 50 -18.95 -30.58 -20.22
C GLN A 50 -17.44 -30.36 -20.02
N VAL A 51 -17.01 -30.06 -18.80
CA VAL A 51 -15.59 -29.91 -18.45
C VAL A 51 -14.91 -31.27 -18.37
N GLU A 52 -15.59 -32.30 -17.84
CA GLU A 52 -15.06 -33.67 -17.88
C GLU A 52 -14.81 -34.15 -19.30
N ASP A 53 -15.71 -33.84 -20.23
CA ASP A 53 -15.58 -34.25 -21.63
C ASP A 53 -14.39 -33.55 -22.31
N LEU A 54 -14.23 -32.24 -22.10
CA LEU A 54 -13.07 -31.49 -22.61
C LEU A 54 -11.74 -31.97 -22.00
N LEU A 55 -11.75 -32.38 -20.72
CA LEU A 55 -10.58 -32.93 -20.04
C LEU A 55 -10.24 -34.35 -20.52
N LYS A 56 -11.24 -35.16 -20.89
CA LYS A 56 -11.05 -36.48 -21.51
C LYS A 56 -10.47 -36.38 -22.92
N GLU A 57 -10.99 -35.46 -23.74
CA GLU A 57 -10.50 -35.22 -25.10
C GLU A 57 -9.03 -34.76 -25.13
N ASN A 58 -8.60 -34.03 -24.10
CA ASN A 58 -7.23 -33.54 -23.96
C ASN A 58 -6.44 -34.29 -22.88
N SER A 59 -6.75 -35.57 -22.65
CA SER A 59 -6.14 -36.39 -21.59
C SER A 59 -4.62 -36.58 -21.72
N ASP A 60 -4.06 -36.41 -22.92
CA ASP A 60 -2.61 -36.39 -23.15
C ASP A 60 -1.92 -35.15 -22.54
N LEU A 61 -2.65 -34.05 -22.34
CA LEU A 61 -2.14 -32.81 -21.75
C LEU A 61 -2.32 -32.75 -20.23
N PHE A 62 -3.34 -33.43 -19.70
CA PHE A 62 -3.76 -33.32 -18.30
C PHE A 62 -3.63 -34.61 -17.47
N GLY A 63 -3.27 -35.74 -18.10
CA GLY A 63 -3.24 -37.04 -17.43
C GLY A 63 -4.65 -37.63 -17.22
N LYS A 64 -4.75 -38.95 -17.06
CA LYS A 64 -6.04 -39.63 -16.87
C LYS A 64 -6.71 -39.16 -15.58
N VAL A 65 -7.77 -38.37 -15.72
CA VAL A 65 -8.62 -37.94 -14.62
C VAL A 65 -9.66 -39.03 -14.36
N GLU A 66 -9.45 -39.83 -13.31
CA GLU A 66 -10.50 -40.69 -12.75
C GLU A 66 -11.39 -39.83 -11.85
N ALA A 67 -12.58 -39.51 -12.34
CA ALA A 67 -13.62 -38.91 -11.53
C ALA A 67 -14.13 -39.95 -10.51
N GLN A 68 -14.10 -39.59 -9.23
CA GLN A 68 -14.78 -40.33 -8.15
C GLN A 68 -16.17 -39.75 -7.91
#